data_AF-A0A9Q0QA15-F1
#
_entry.id   AF-A0A9Q0QA15-F1
#
_cell.length_a   1.000
_cell.length_b   1.000
_cell.length_c   1.000
_cell.angle_alpha   90.00
_cell.angle_beta   90.00
_cell.angle_gamma   90.00
#
_symmetry.space_group_name_H-M   'P 1'
#
loop_
_entity.id
_entity.type
_entity.pdbx_description
1 polymer ?
#
loop_
_entity_poly.entity_id
_entity_poly.type
_entity_poly.pdbx_seq_one_letter_code
_entity_poly.pdbx_strand_id
1 'polypeptide(L)'
;MSSTSRGGGMGMDQAAAGVDTGAPSSIQQRLSRTHTAGNLGETAFNSEEVPSSLSEIARTSSLSEIAPILRVANEVEISNPRVAYLCRFYAFEKAHTLDPTSSGRGVRQFKTALLQRLERENDPTLMGRVKKSDAREMQSFYQHYYKKYIQALQNAADKAEL
;
A
#
# COMPACT_ATOMS: atom_id res chain seq x y z
N MET A 1 35.71 55.48 -27.23
CA MET A 1 36.15 55.63 -28.63
C MET A 1 36.13 54.22 -29.18
N SER A 2 35.23 53.75 -30.05
CA SER A 2 34.60 54.30 -31.27
C SER A 2 33.32 53.45 -31.52
N SER A 3 32.11 53.99 -31.70
CA SER A 3 31.45 54.41 -32.97
C SER A 3 31.51 53.32 -34.08
N THR A 4 30.44 52.82 -34.73
CA THR A 4 29.34 53.55 -35.41
C THR A 4 28.22 52.60 -35.95
N SER A 5 26.98 53.13 -35.89
CA SER A 5 25.72 53.03 -36.69
C SER A 5 25.42 51.98 -37.78
N ARG A 6 24.11 51.62 -37.87
CA ARG A 6 23.08 52.04 -38.88
C ARG A 6 21.77 51.26 -38.58
N GLY A 7 20.59 51.87 -38.35
CA GLY A 7 19.64 52.49 -39.32
C GLY A 7 18.80 51.39 -40.01
N GLY A 8 17.46 51.36 -40.14
CA GLY A 8 16.31 52.24 -39.92
C GLY A 8 15.11 51.59 -40.65
N GLY A 9 13.86 52.08 -40.47
CA GLY A 9 12.78 51.85 -41.45
C GLY A 9 11.44 51.33 -40.90
N MET A 10 10.44 52.22 -40.92
CA MET A 10 9.01 52.00 -40.66
C MET A 10 8.30 51.25 -41.80
N GLY A 11 7.18 50.60 -41.49
CA GLY A 11 6.19 50.12 -42.47
C GLY A 11 4.90 49.69 -41.79
N MET A 12 3.94 50.62 -41.68
CA MET A 12 2.52 50.34 -41.42
C MET A 12 1.83 50.22 -42.77
N ASP A 13 1.13 49.14 -43.02
CA ASP A 13 0.11 49.07 -44.08
C ASP A 13 -1.06 48.19 -43.66
N GLN A 14 -2.25 48.66 -44.03
CA GLN A 14 -3.58 48.22 -43.65
C GLN A 14 -4.19 47.23 -44.67
N ALA A 15 -5.18 46.48 -44.14
CA ALA A 15 -6.42 46.02 -44.78
C ALA A 15 -6.39 44.93 -45.87
N ALA A 16 -7.20 43.87 -45.65
CA ALA A 16 -8.35 43.54 -46.50
C ALA A 16 -9.16 42.37 -45.92
N ALA A 17 -10.48 42.48 -46.03
CA ALA A 17 -11.47 41.48 -45.68
C ALA A 17 -11.59 40.38 -46.75
N GLY A 18 -12.01 39.18 -46.33
CA GLY A 18 -12.43 38.08 -47.21
C GLY A 18 -13.29 37.08 -46.45
N VAL A 19 -14.56 36.98 -46.85
CA VAL A 19 -15.57 35.98 -46.42
C VAL A 19 -15.49 34.79 -47.37
N ASP A 20 -15.44 33.54 -46.88
CA ASP A 20 -16.22 32.42 -47.47
C ASP A 20 -16.23 31.14 -46.58
N THR A 21 -17.46 30.71 -46.32
CA THR A 21 -18.08 29.41 -46.01
C THR A 21 -17.26 28.11 -45.92
N GLY A 22 -17.56 27.27 -44.89
CA GLY A 22 -17.29 25.82 -44.93
C GLY A 22 -17.19 25.11 -43.56
N ALA A 23 -18.29 24.55 -43.05
CA ALA A 23 -18.26 23.38 -42.16
C ALA A 23 -18.31 22.10 -43.04
N PRO A 24 -17.95 20.87 -42.60
CA PRO A 24 -17.96 20.37 -41.22
C PRO A 24 -16.75 19.47 -40.85
N SER A 25 -16.80 18.88 -39.65
CA SER A 25 -16.28 17.57 -39.23
C SER A 25 -15.36 17.57 -38.00
N SER A 26 -16.00 17.18 -36.89
CA SER A 26 -15.51 16.32 -35.81
C SER A 26 -14.00 16.01 -35.79
N ILE A 27 -13.34 16.40 -34.68
CA ILE A 27 -12.66 15.47 -33.76
C ILE A 27 -12.70 16.15 -32.39
N GLN A 28 -13.73 15.81 -31.60
CA GLN A 28 -13.64 15.95 -30.16
C GLN A 28 -12.60 14.92 -29.70
N GLN A 29 -11.33 15.34 -29.55
CA GLN A 29 -10.40 14.61 -28.70
C GLN A 29 -10.88 14.78 -27.26
N ARG A 30 -11.89 13.96 -26.92
CA ARG A 30 -12.29 13.67 -25.56
C ARG A 30 -11.06 13.06 -24.90
N LEU A 31 -10.29 13.89 -24.20
CA LEU A 31 -9.31 13.42 -23.24
C LEU A 31 -10.09 12.57 -22.23
N SER A 32 -10.06 11.27 -22.42
CA SER A 32 -10.42 10.31 -21.40
C SER A 32 -9.35 10.45 -20.32
N ARG A 33 -9.53 11.42 -19.41
CA ARG A 33 -8.92 11.38 -18.09
C ARG A 33 -9.41 10.11 -17.44
N THR A 34 -8.60 9.07 -17.47
CA THR A 34 -8.70 7.95 -16.56
C THR A 34 -8.45 8.49 -15.16
N HIS A 35 -9.55 8.90 -14.50
CA HIS A 35 -9.60 9.00 -13.05
C HIS A 35 -9.61 7.57 -12.50
N THR A 36 -8.41 7.00 -12.30
CA THR A 36 -8.24 5.85 -11.41
C THR A 36 -7.55 6.34 -10.13
N ALA A 37 -8.16 7.34 -9.51
CA ALA A 37 -7.87 7.76 -8.14
C ALA A 37 -9.18 7.63 -7.37
N GLY A 38 -9.34 6.52 -6.66
CA GLY A 38 -10.52 6.29 -5.83
C GLY A 38 -10.75 4.82 -5.50
N ASN A 39 -10.39 4.45 -4.27
CA ASN A 39 -11.14 3.50 -3.45
C ASN A 39 -10.84 1.98 -3.47
N LEU A 40 -9.64 1.53 -3.84
CA LEU A 40 -9.21 0.14 -3.54
C LEU A 40 -8.47 -0.02 -2.19
N GLY A 41 -8.66 0.92 -1.26
CA GLY A 41 -7.88 1.00 -0.03
C GLY A 41 -8.57 0.53 1.25
N GLU A 42 -9.91 0.52 1.32
CA GLU A 42 -10.62 0.38 2.60
C GLU A 42 -11.36 -0.94 2.79
N THR A 43 -11.71 -1.67 1.72
CA THR A 43 -12.52 -2.89 1.82
C THR A 43 -11.71 -4.19 1.76
N ALA A 44 -10.45 -4.15 1.34
CA ALA A 44 -9.63 -5.37 1.18
C ALA A 44 -9.14 -5.97 2.51
N PHE A 45 -9.31 -5.25 3.62
CA PHE A 45 -8.65 -5.60 4.88
C PHE A 45 -9.58 -5.73 6.08
N ASN A 46 -10.87 -5.38 5.95
CA ASN A 46 -11.80 -5.28 7.09
C ASN A 46 -13.15 -5.99 6.93
N SER A 47 -13.34 -6.82 5.89
CA SER A 47 -14.56 -7.62 5.77
C SER A 47 -14.25 -9.11 5.77
N GLU A 48 -15.03 -9.83 6.57
CA GLU A 48 -15.19 -11.29 6.64
C GLU A 48 -15.77 -11.85 5.33
N GLU A 49 -15.20 -11.47 4.19
CA GLU A 49 -15.38 -12.11 2.91
C GLU A 49 -14.04 -11.98 2.21
N VAL A 50 -13.27 -13.07 2.17
CA VAL A 50 -12.04 -13.15 1.38
C VAL A 50 -12.48 -12.95 -0.07
N PRO A 51 -12.23 -11.78 -0.70
CA PRO A 51 -12.65 -11.59 -2.08
C PRO A 51 -11.85 -12.60 -2.91
N SER A 52 -12.49 -13.27 -3.86
CA SER A 52 -11.85 -14.22 -4.80
C SER A 52 -10.63 -13.63 -5.54
N SER A 53 -10.43 -12.31 -5.46
CA SER A 53 -9.23 -11.60 -5.90
C SER A 53 -8.00 -11.83 -5.01
N LEU A 54 -8.16 -12.04 -3.70
CA LEU A 54 -7.05 -12.39 -2.80
C LEU A 54 -6.56 -13.82 -3.01
N SER A 55 -7.43 -14.76 -3.41
CA SER A 55 -7.01 -16.12 -3.77
C SER A 55 -6.28 -16.18 -5.12
N GLU A 56 -6.62 -15.31 -6.08
CA GLU A 56 -5.82 -15.10 -7.29
C GLU A 56 -4.48 -14.42 -7.01
N ILE A 57 -4.45 -13.43 -6.12
CA ILE A 57 -3.23 -12.72 -5.70
C ILE A 57 -2.32 -13.65 -4.86
N ALA A 58 -2.88 -14.56 -4.06
CA ALA A 58 -2.14 -15.57 -3.31
C ALA A 58 -1.43 -16.64 -4.19
N ARG A 59 -1.66 -16.63 -5.51
CA ARG A 59 -1.00 -17.55 -6.45
C ARG A 59 0.45 -17.19 -6.75
N THR A 60 0.88 -15.97 -6.42
CA THR A 60 2.31 -15.62 -6.44
C THR A 60 2.97 -16.16 -5.17
N SER A 61 3.97 -17.03 -5.32
CA SER A 61 4.63 -17.77 -4.22
C SER A 61 5.08 -16.90 -3.04
N SER A 62 5.49 -15.66 -3.30
CA SER A 62 5.89 -14.70 -2.26
C SER A 62 4.74 -14.25 -1.36
N LEU A 63 3.52 -14.13 -1.90
CA LEU A 63 2.35 -13.72 -1.13
C LEU A 63 1.75 -14.86 -0.31
N SER A 64 1.85 -16.11 -0.80
CA SER A 64 1.45 -17.28 -0.01
C SER A 64 2.29 -17.45 1.27
N GLU A 65 3.57 -17.08 1.23
CA GLU A 65 4.47 -17.19 2.39
C GLU A 65 4.26 -16.12 3.47
N ILE A 66 3.64 -14.99 3.14
CA ILE A 66 3.37 -13.90 4.08
C ILE A 66 1.91 -13.87 4.56
N ALA A 67 1.00 -14.50 3.81
CA ALA A 67 -0.42 -14.53 4.15
C ALA A 67 -0.71 -15.05 5.58
N PRO A 68 -0.02 -16.10 6.10
CA PRO A 68 -0.20 -16.51 7.50
C PRO A 68 0.14 -15.41 8.51
N ILE A 69 1.18 -14.61 8.23
CA ILE A 69 1.61 -13.50 9.11
C ILE A 69 0.55 -12.41 9.14
N LEU A 70 -0.01 -12.05 7.98
CA LEU A 70 -1.07 -11.04 7.89
C LEU A 70 -2.37 -11.50 8.54
N ARG A 71 -2.69 -12.79 8.46
CA ARG A 71 -3.85 -13.37 9.16
C ARG A 71 -3.70 -13.22 10.68
N VAL A 72 -2.55 -13.61 11.22
CA VAL A 72 -2.24 -13.44 12.64
C VAL A 72 -2.28 -11.96 13.04
N ALA A 73 -1.77 -11.06 12.21
CA ALA A 73 -1.81 -9.62 12.49
C ALA A 73 -3.25 -9.11 12.69
N ASN A 74 -4.19 -9.56 11.86
CA ASN A 74 -5.60 -9.20 12.00
C ASN A 74 -6.23 -9.81 13.26
N GLU A 75 -5.91 -11.07 13.59
CA GLU A 75 -6.43 -11.76 14.78
C GLU A 75 -6.01 -11.06 16.08
N VAL A 76 -4.77 -10.57 16.15
CA VAL A 76 -4.24 -9.94 17.36
C VAL A 76 -4.50 -8.44 17.45
N GLU A 77 -4.95 -7.79 16.37
CA GLU A 77 -5.09 -6.33 16.25
C GLU A 77 -5.88 -5.69 17.39
N ILE A 78 -7.02 -6.28 17.74
CA ILE A 78 -7.90 -5.74 18.78
C ILE A 78 -7.24 -5.79 20.17
N SER A 79 -6.49 -6.87 20.45
CA SER A 79 -5.92 -7.12 21.78
C SER A 79 -4.50 -6.57 21.95
N ASN A 80 -3.72 -6.53 20.87
CA ASN A 80 -2.32 -6.17 20.85
C ASN A 80 -2.01 -5.35 19.57
N PRO A 81 -2.51 -4.12 19.46
CA PRO A 81 -2.42 -3.32 18.24
C PRO A 81 -0.99 -3.04 17.80
N ARG A 82 -0.06 -2.81 18.75
CA ARG A 82 1.36 -2.65 18.41
C ARG A 82 1.99 -3.93 17.86
N VAL A 83 1.60 -5.10 18.37
CA VAL A 83 2.08 -6.39 17.86
C VAL A 83 1.56 -6.63 16.44
N ALA A 84 0.29 -6.33 16.16
CA ALA A 84 -0.29 -6.42 14.82
C ALA A 84 0.47 -5.55 13.80
N TYR A 85 0.76 -4.29 14.17
CA TYR A 85 1.57 -3.38 13.36
C TYR A 85 2.93 -3.99 13.01
N LEU A 86 3.64 -4.51 14.02
CA LEU A 86 4.95 -5.12 13.82
C LEU A 86 4.91 -6.40 12.97
N CYS A 87 3.85 -7.21 13.09
CA CYS A 87 3.63 -8.35 12.19
C CYS A 87 3.44 -7.90 10.73
N ARG A 88 2.68 -6.83 10.49
CA ARG A 88 2.50 -6.24 9.14
C ARG A 88 3.80 -5.66 8.60
N PHE A 89 4.58 -5.01 9.46
CA PHE A 89 5.89 -4.46 9.09
C PHE A 89 6.83 -5.57 8.65
N TYR A 90 6.92 -6.65 9.43
CA TYR A 90 7.70 -7.83 9.07
C TYR A 90 7.20 -8.51 7.78
N ALA A 91 5.89 -8.60 7.58
CA ALA A 91 5.33 -9.14 6.34
C ALA A 91 5.72 -8.30 5.11
N PHE A 92 5.76 -6.97 5.25
CA PHE A 92 6.23 -6.07 4.20
C PHE A 92 7.71 -6.30 3.88
N GLU A 93 8.58 -6.36 4.89
CA GLU A 93 10.01 -6.65 4.70
C GLU A 93 10.22 -8.01 4.04
N LYS A 94 9.52 -9.05 4.52
CA LYS A 94 9.59 -10.40 3.95
C LYS A 94 9.14 -10.39 2.48
N ALA A 95 8.06 -9.69 2.14
CA ALA A 95 7.61 -9.53 0.75
C ALA A 95 8.64 -8.79 -0.10
N HIS A 96 9.33 -7.79 0.46
CA HIS A 96 10.40 -7.06 -0.24
C HIS A 96 11.60 -7.98 -0.53
N THR A 97 12.03 -8.77 0.45
CA THR A 97 13.11 -9.76 0.29
C THR A 97 12.79 -10.82 -0.76
N LEU A 98 11.54 -11.31 -0.80
CA LEU A 98 11.11 -12.36 -1.74
C LEU A 98 10.95 -11.87 -3.19
N ASP A 99 10.65 -10.58 -3.40
CA ASP A 99 10.58 -9.97 -4.74
C ASP A 99 11.08 -8.52 -4.73
N PRO A 100 12.40 -8.29 -4.71
CA PRO A 100 12.95 -6.94 -4.62
C PRO A 100 12.50 -6.04 -5.78
N THR A 101 12.39 -6.63 -6.98
CA THR A 101 12.03 -5.92 -8.22
C THR A 101 10.56 -5.51 -8.29
N SER A 102 9.70 -6.12 -7.46
CA SER A 102 8.25 -5.92 -7.52
C SER A 102 7.70 -6.08 -8.94
N SER A 103 8.22 -7.07 -9.66
CA SER A 103 8.04 -7.21 -11.12
C SER A 103 6.61 -7.59 -11.51
N GLY A 104 5.85 -8.20 -10.59
CA GLY A 104 4.42 -8.45 -10.75
C GLY A 104 3.55 -7.26 -10.36
N ARG A 105 2.58 -6.87 -11.21
CA ARG A 105 1.61 -5.80 -10.93
C ARG A 105 0.87 -6.03 -9.60
N GLY A 106 0.46 -7.26 -9.31
CA GLY A 106 -0.22 -7.63 -8.06
C GLY A 106 0.67 -7.47 -6.82
N VAL A 107 1.93 -7.90 -6.88
CA VAL A 107 2.90 -7.76 -5.79
C VAL A 107 3.18 -6.28 -5.50
N ARG A 108 3.34 -5.46 -6.54
CA ARG A 108 3.55 -4.01 -6.39
C ARG A 108 2.33 -3.32 -5.75
N GLN A 109 1.12 -3.66 -6.20
CA GLN A 109 -0.12 -3.14 -5.60
C GLN A 109 -0.23 -3.54 -4.13
N PHE A 110 0.01 -4.82 -3.83
CA PHE A 110 0.02 -5.34 -2.46
C PHE A 110 1.01 -4.57 -1.56
N LYS A 111 2.27 -4.43 -1.98
CA LYS A 111 3.30 -3.69 -1.20
C LYS A 111 2.91 -2.25 -1.00
N THR A 112 2.38 -1.59 -2.03
CA THR A 112 1.94 -0.20 -1.95
C THR A 112 0.81 -0.05 -0.93
N ALA A 113 -0.20 -0.91 -0.99
CA ALA A 113 -1.32 -0.87 -0.05
C ALA A 113 -0.89 -1.19 1.39
N LEU A 114 0.00 -2.17 1.58
CA LEU A 114 0.52 -2.54 2.88
C LEU A 114 1.37 -1.41 3.48
N LEU A 115 2.22 -0.75 2.68
CA LEU A 115 3.00 0.39 3.13
C LEU A 115 2.11 1.55 3.59
N GLN A 116 1.09 1.91 2.81
CA GLN A 116 0.13 2.95 3.20
C GLN A 116 -0.59 2.62 4.51
N ARG A 117 -0.90 1.34 4.73
CA ARG A 117 -1.49 0.87 5.99
C ARG A 117 -0.51 1.04 7.16
N LEU A 118 0.76 0.67 6.97
CA LEU A 118 1.80 0.85 7.98
C LEU A 118 1.98 2.32 8.37
N GLU A 119 2.04 3.22 7.39
CA GLU A 119 2.15 4.66 7.63
C GLU A 119 0.99 5.18 8.49
N ARG A 120 -0.24 4.74 8.21
CA ARG A 120 -1.43 5.13 8.99
C ARG A 120 -1.45 4.58 10.40
N GLU A 121 -0.97 3.36 10.59
CA GLU A 121 -1.04 2.65 11.87
C GLU A 121 0.13 2.93 12.82
N ASN A 122 1.26 3.43 12.31
CA ASN A 122 2.48 3.56 13.11
C ASN A 122 2.26 4.42 14.37
N ASP A 123 1.86 5.68 14.20
CA ASP A 123 1.73 6.63 15.31
C ASP A 123 0.67 6.22 16.34
N PRO A 124 -0.57 5.84 15.96
CA PRO A 124 -1.56 5.43 16.96
C PRO A 124 -1.15 4.17 17.73
N THR A 125 -0.54 3.19 17.05
CA THR A 125 -0.07 1.97 17.74
C THR A 125 1.16 2.23 18.62
N LEU A 126 2.02 3.16 18.22
CA LEU A 126 3.19 3.57 18.99
C LEU A 126 2.77 4.35 20.24
N MET A 127 1.77 5.24 20.13
CA MET A 127 1.21 5.97 21.27
C MET A 127 0.51 5.03 22.26
N GLY A 128 -0.18 3.99 21.76
CA GLY A 128 -0.81 2.95 22.58
C GLY A 128 0.15 1.86 23.10
N ARG A 129 1.46 1.99 22.86
CA ARG A 129 2.45 0.99 23.26
C ARG A 129 2.57 0.91 24.78
N VAL A 130 2.51 -0.30 25.33
CA VAL A 130 2.57 -0.57 26.77
C VAL A 130 4.00 -0.82 27.22
N LYS A 131 4.84 -1.42 26.38
CA LYS A 131 6.24 -1.73 26.70
C LYS A 131 7.18 -0.60 26.27
N LYS A 132 8.40 -0.64 26.83
CA LYS A 132 9.45 0.36 26.57
C LYS A 132 9.98 0.33 25.13
N SER A 133 9.81 -0.80 24.43
CA SER A 133 10.24 -0.98 23.05
C SER A 133 9.42 -2.04 22.34
N ASP A 134 9.48 -2.04 21.02
CA ASP A 134 8.78 -3.01 20.16
C ASP A 134 9.27 -4.44 20.38
N ALA A 135 10.58 -4.62 20.59
CA ALA A 135 11.14 -5.92 20.97
C ALA A 135 10.53 -6.45 22.29
N ARG A 136 10.24 -5.57 23.26
CA ARG A 136 9.60 -5.95 24.52
C ARG A 136 8.10 -6.21 24.37
N GLU A 137 7.40 -5.53 23.46
CA GLU A 137 6.02 -5.88 23.08
C GLU A 137 5.96 -7.32 22.56
N MET A 138 6.81 -7.63 21.57
CA MET A 138 6.90 -8.97 20.98
C MET A 138 7.25 -10.04 22.01
N GLN A 139 8.24 -9.78 22.86
CA GLN A 139 8.63 -10.70 23.92
C GLN A 139 7.48 -10.97 24.89
N SER A 140 6.81 -9.93 25.36
CA SER A 140 5.71 -10.06 26.32
C SER A 140 4.52 -10.80 25.71
N PHE A 141 4.19 -10.50 24.46
CA PHE A 141 3.15 -11.18 23.71
C PHE A 141 3.45 -12.69 23.59
N TYR A 142 4.66 -13.04 23.14
CA TYR A 142 5.06 -14.43 22.99
C TYR A 142 5.04 -15.19 24.32
N GLN A 143 5.55 -14.59 25.40
CA GLN A 143 5.53 -15.21 26.73
C GLN A 143 4.10 -15.48 27.22
N HIS A 144 3.18 -14.54 26.99
CA HIS A 144 1.77 -14.73 27.35
C HIS A 144 1.14 -15.85 26.52
N TYR A 145 1.34 -15.83 25.19
CA TYR A 145 0.82 -16.85 24.28
C TYR A 145 1.33 -18.24 24.63
N TYR A 146 2.64 -18.38 24.84
CA TYR A 146 3.28 -19.65 25.19
C TYR A 146 2.69 -20.25 26.47
N LYS A 147 2.61 -19.46 27.55
CA LYS A 147 2.04 -19.93 28.83
C LYS A 147 0.58 -20.32 28.70
N LYS A 148 -0.21 -19.53 27.96
CA LYS A 148 -1.66 -19.70 27.88
C LYS A 148 -2.08 -20.87 27.00
N TYR A 149 -1.42 -21.06 25.86
CA TYR A 149 -1.85 -22.02 24.85
C TYR A 149 -0.89 -23.20 24.72
N ILE A 150 0.42 -22.96 24.61
CA ILE A 150 1.38 -24.05 24.35
C ILE A 150 1.62 -24.88 25.61
N GLN A 151 1.96 -24.23 26.73
CA GLN A 151 2.23 -24.92 27.98
C GLN A 151 0.98 -25.60 28.55
N ALA A 152 -0.18 -24.97 28.40
CA ALA A 152 -1.46 -25.55 28.84
C ALA A 152 -1.79 -26.85 28.07
N LEU A 153 -1.53 -26.89 26.76
CA LEU A 153 -1.72 -28.09 25.94
C LEU A 153 -0.77 -29.21 26.34
N GLN A 154 0.52 -28.91 26.56
CA GLN A 154 1.48 -29.91 27.01
C GLN A 154 1.06 -30.52 28.35
N ASN A 155 0.69 -29.68 29.31
CA ASN A 155 0.25 -30.14 30.62
C ASN A 155 -1.06 -30.96 30.57
N ALA A 156 -1.91 -30.73 29.56
CA ALA A 156 -3.14 -31.49 29.37
C ALA A 156 -2.86 -32.87 28.76
N ALA A 157 -1.92 -32.96 27.81
CA ALA A 157 -1.46 -34.23 27.24
C ALA A 157 -0.80 -35.11 28.30
N ASP A 158 0.11 -34.55 29.10
CA ASP A 158 0.82 -35.28 30.16
C ASP A 158 -0.14 -35.84 31.23
N LYS A 159 -1.30 -35.19 31.45
CA LYS A 159 -2.34 -35.64 32.39
C LYS A 159 -3.27 -36.71 31.82
N ALA A 160 -3.36 -36.85 30.50
CA ALA A 160 -4.23 -37.84 29.86
C ALA A 160 -3.55 -39.21 29.70
N GLU A 161 -2.22 -39.28 29.87
CA GLU A 161 -1.42 -40.50 29.81
C GLU A 161 -1.17 -41.16 31.20
N LEU A 162 -1.72 -40.59 32.26
CA LEU A 162 -1.69 -41.07 33.66
C LEU A 162 -3.07 -41.52 34.12
#